data_AF-A0A7C4CFH2-F1
#
_entry.id   AF-A0A7C4CFH2-F1
#
_cell.length_a   1.000
_cell.length_b   1.000
_cell.length_c   1.000
_cell.angle_alpha   90.00
_cell.angle_beta   90.00
_cell.angle_gamma   90.00
#
_symmetry.space_group_name_H-M   'P 1'
#
loop_
_entity.id
_entity.type
_entity.pdbx_description
1 polymer ?
#
loop_
_entity_poly.entity_id
_entity_poly.type
_entity_poly.pdbx_seq_one_letter_code
_entity_poly.pdbx_strand_id
1 'polypeptide(L)'
;MYIESVRMDIERRIELITRPPTEEVITLSELRELLETHPSPVAYDGFEPSGLAHLPFGVLRTIKLRDMLEAGCRFKILLAAIKRLLQKFGI
;
A
#
# COMPACT_ATOMS: atom_id res chain seq x y z
N MET A 1 12.98 -11.34 9.70
CA MET A 1 13.84 -11.34 8.51
C MET A 1 13.68 -9.98 7.83
N TYR A 2 14.51 -9.00 8.21
CA TYR A 2 14.27 -7.56 7.97
C TYR A 2 15.54 -6.87 7.41
N ILE A 3 16.40 -7.60 6.68
CA ILE A 3 17.79 -7.18 6.42
C ILE A 3 18.19 -7.30 4.93
N GLU A 4 17.27 -7.18 3.98
CA GLU A 4 17.66 -7.06 2.54
C GLU A 4 17.14 -5.78 1.84
N SER A 5 16.27 -4.99 2.47
CA SER A 5 15.65 -3.83 1.79
C SER A 5 16.57 -2.65 1.51
N VAL A 6 17.78 -2.60 2.11
CA VAL A 6 18.71 -1.46 1.98
C VAL A 6 19.58 -1.57 0.71
N ARG A 7 19.55 -2.71 0.00
CA ARG A 7 20.32 -2.92 -1.24
C ARG A 7 19.47 -3.33 -2.45
N MET A 8 18.15 -3.22 -2.35
CA MET A 8 17.29 -3.58 -3.48
C MET A 8 17.32 -2.48 -4.55
N ASP A 9 17.53 -2.91 -5.78
CA ASP A 9 17.52 -2.05 -6.96
C ASP A 9 16.19 -1.27 -7.10
N ILE A 10 16.27 -0.03 -7.58
CA ILE A 10 15.11 0.87 -7.71
C ILE A 10 14.10 0.31 -8.71
N GLU A 11 14.54 -0.28 -9.82
CA GLU A 11 13.63 -0.86 -10.81
C GLU A 11 12.87 -2.04 -10.21
N ARG A 12 13.52 -2.85 -9.38
CA ARG A 12 12.84 -3.94 -8.65
C ARG A 12 11.81 -3.41 -7.66
N ARG A 13 12.09 -2.32 -6.96
CA ARG A 13 11.11 -1.67 -6.05
C ARG A 13 9.91 -1.15 -6.84
N ILE A 14 10.16 -0.50 -7.99
CA ILE A 14 9.10 -0.01 -8.87
C ILE A 14 8.26 -1.19 -9.36
N GLU A 15 8.86 -2.26 -9.89
CA GLU A 15 8.17 -3.45 -10.37
C GLU A 15 7.25 -4.07 -9.31
N LEU A 16 7.71 -4.21 -8.05
CA LEU A 16 6.88 -4.71 -6.95
C LEU A 16 5.67 -3.81 -6.68
N ILE A 17 5.87 -2.50 -6.73
CA ILE A 17 4.80 -1.54 -6.48
C ILE A 17 3.79 -1.54 -7.63
N THR A 18 4.25 -1.61 -8.88
CA THR A 18 3.42 -1.48 -10.09
C THR A 18 2.84 -2.79 -10.62
N ARG A 19 3.33 -3.96 -10.19
CA ARG A 19 2.75 -5.24 -10.60
C ARG A 19 1.29 -5.38 -10.13
N PRO A 20 0.49 -6.27 -10.73
CA PRO A 20 -0.88 -6.51 -10.31
C PRO A 20 -1.01 -6.76 -8.79
N PRO A 21 -2.07 -6.27 -8.12
CA PRO A 21 -3.29 -5.66 -8.69
C PRO A 21 -3.24 -4.13 -8.86
N THR A 22 -2.06 -3.52 -9.00
CA THR A 22 -1.97 -2.08 -9.29
C THR A 22 -2.42 -1.82 -10.73
N GLU A 23 -3.49 -1.05 -10.92
CA GLU A 23 -4.01 -0.68 -12.24
C GLU A 23 -3.46 0.67 -12.74
N GLU A 24 -3.16 1.59 -11.82
CA GLU A 24 -2.74 2.95 -12.13
C GLU A 24 -1.67 3.45 -11.16
N VAL A 25 -0.74 4.25 -11.67
CA VAL A 25 0.31 4.94 -10.90
C VAL A 25 0.37 6.39 -11.37
N ILE A 26 0.14 7.33 -10.44
CA ILE A 26 0.15 8.76 -10.71
C ILE A 26 1.23 9.43 -9.83
N THR A 27 2.33 9.95 -10.36
CA THR A 27 2.97 9.58 -11.64
C THR A 27 4.14 8.63 -11.42
N LEU A 28 4.53 7.87 -12.47
CA LEU A 28 5.66 6.94 -12.36
C LEU A 28 6.99 7.66 -12.07
N SER A 29 7.17 8.88 -12.56
CA SER A 29 8.34 9.72 -12.29
C SER A 29 8.43 10.13 -10.81
N GLU A 30 7.33 10.58 -10.22
CA GLU A 30 7.28 10.94 -8.80
C GLU A 30 7.48 9.71 -7.90
N LEU A 31 6.97 8.54 -8.30
CA LEU A 31 7.25 7.29 -7.60
C LEU A 31 8.75 6.98 -7.59
N ARG A 32 9.44 7.09 -8.73
CA ARG A 32 10.89 6.88 -8.80
C ARG A 32 11.64 7.84 -7.88
N GLU A 33 11.34 9.14 -7.98
CA GLU A 33 11.95 10.18 -7.15
C GLU A 33 11.73 9.92 -5.66
N LEU A 34 10.52 9.49 -5.26
CA LEU A 34 10.21 9.11 -3.89
C LEU A 34 11.10 7.95 -3.41
N LEU A 35 11.27 6.91 -4.22
CA LEU A 35 12.06 5.73 -3.85
C LEU A 35 13.56 6.03 -3.79
N GLU A 36 14.05 6.95 -4.60
CA GLU A 36 15.44 7.45 -4.60
C GLU A 36 15.75 8.29 -3.36
N THR A 37 14.83 9.17 -2.98
CA THR A 37 15.02 10.14 -1.89
C THR A 37 14.64 9.60 -0.52
N HIS A 38 13.73 8.61 -0.45
CA HIS A 38 13.23 8.04 0.78
C HIS A 38 13.52 6.53 0.86
N PRO A 39 14.51 6.09 1.67
CA PRO A 39 14.88 4.67 1.78
C PRO A 39 13.74 3.76 2.26
N SER A 40 12.78 4.29 3.01
CA SER A 40 11.62 3.55 3.49
C SER A 40 10.39 4.46 3.54
N PRO A 41 9.70 4.68 2.42
CA PRO A 41 8.51 5.51 2.38
C PRO A 41 7.35 4.81 3.11
N VAL A 42 6.31 5.58 3.45
CA VAL A 42 5.10 5.03 4.08
C VAL A 42 4.05 4.79 3.01
N ALA A 43 3.61 3.54 2.86
CA ALA A 43 2.41 3.20 2.12
C ALA A 43 1.24 3.02 3.11
N TYR A 44 0.03 3.35 2.70
CA TYR A 44 -1.16 3.09 3.51
C TYR A 44 -2.32 2.57 2.67
N ASP A 45 -3.14 1.75 3.30
CA ASP A 45 -4.42 1.33 2.75
C ASP A 45 -5.50 1.41 3.83
N GLY A 46 -6.59 2.10 3.49
CA GLY A 46 -7.67 2.44 4.40
C GLY A 46 -8.93 1.68 4.05
N PHE A 47 -9.56 1.04 5.04
CA PHE A 47 -10.84 0.37 4.83
C PHE A 47 -11.83 0.64 5.96
N GLU A 48 -13.10 0.52 5.61
CA GLU A 48 -14.20 0.60 6.54
C GLU A 48 -14.68 -0.82 6.90
N PRO A 49 -14.69 -1.20 8.19
CA PRO A 49 -15.19 -2.50 8.61
C PRO A 49 -16.72 -2.50 8.63
N SER A 50 -17.36 -2.54 7.46
CA SER A 50 -18.81 -2.43 7.32
C SER A 50 -19.55 -3.77 7.17
N GLY A 51 -18.83 -4.90 7.09
CA GLY A 51 -19.40 -6.23 6.91
C GLY A 51 -18.33 -7.33 6.87
N LEU A 52 -18.70 -8.53 6.38
CA LEU A 52 -17.79 -9.66 6.24
C LEU A 52 -16.68 -9.37 5.21
N ALA A 53 -15.46 -9.77 5.53
CA ALA A 53 -14.33 -9.71 4.61
C ALA A 53 -14.55 -10.67 3.44
N HIS A 54 -14.75 -10.13 2.24
CA HIS A 54 -14.87 -10.89 0.99
C HIS A 54 -13.49 -11.26 0.43
N LEU A 55 -13.43 -12.19 -0.51
CA LEU A 55 -12.17 -12.77 -1.00
C LEU A 55 -11.14 -11.72 -1.50
N PRO A 56 -11.51 -10.70 -2.31
CA PRO A 56 -10.63 -9.58 -2.65
C PRO A 56 -9.99 -8.87 -1.45
N PHE A 57 -10.76 -8.65 -0.39
CA PHE A 57 -10.29 -7.99 0.83
C PHE A 57 -9.21 -8.81 1.54
N GLY A 58 -9.37 -10.14 1.57
CA GLY A 58 -8.42 -11.06 2.19
C GLY A 58 -7.20 -11.35 1.33
N VAL A 59 -7.36 -11.50 0.01
CA VAL A 59 -6.32 -12.02 -0.89
C VAL A 59 -5.61 -10.91 -1.65
N LEU A 60 -6.33 -10.05 -2.38
CA LEU A 60 -5.69 -9.03 -3.23
C LEU A 60 -4.97 -7.98 -2.37
N ARG A 61 -5.60 -7.60 -1.26
CA ARG A 61 -5.03 -6.65 -0.31
C ARG A 61 -3.77 -7.18 0.36
N THR A 62 -3.74 -8.46 0.72
CA THR A 62 -2.54 -9.08 1.33
C THR A 62 -1.42 -9.26 0.31
N ILE A 63 -1.74 -9.60 -0.94
CA ILE A 63 -0.76 -9.62 -2.04
C ILE A 63 -0.09 -8.26 -2.17
N LYS A 64 -0.87 -7.17 -2.35
CA LYS A 64 -0.29 -5.83 -2.51
C LYS A 64 0.45 -5.34 -1.26
N LEU A 65 -0.05 -5.68 -0.07
CA LEU A 65 0.65 -5.38 1.19
C LEU A 65 2.02 -6.04 1.23
N ARG A 66 2.11 -7.33 0.86
CA ARG A 66 3.40 -8.03 0.79
C ARG A 66 4.33 -7.35 -0.20
N ASP A 67 3.85 -7.01 -1.39
CA ASP A 67 4.65 -6.34 -2.42
C ASP A 67 5.25 -5.02 -1.91
N MET A 68 4.45 -4.24 -1.16
CA MET A 68 4.90 -2.98 -0.57
C MET A 68 5.94 -3.19 0.52
N LEU A 69 5.78 -4.21 1.36
CA LEU A 69 6.79 -4.56 2.38
C LEU A 69 8.09 -5.04 1.72
N GLU A 70 8.00 -5.88 0.68
CA GLU A 70 9.15 -6.33 -0.11
C GLU A 70 9.86 -5.15 -0.78
N ALA A 71 9.11 -4.16 -1.29
CA ALA A 71 9.63 -2.91 -1.87
C ALA A 71 10.31 -1.96 -0.85
N GLY A 72 10.36 -2.34 0.43
CA GLY A 72 10.97 -1.56 1.51
C GLY A 72 10.07 -0.46 2.07
N CYS A 73 8.77 -0.48 1.77
CA CYS A 73 7.82 0.47 2.34
C CYS A 73 7.45 0.07 3.78
N ARG A 74 7.24 1.07 4.64
CA ARG A 74 6.51 0.87 5.90
C ARG A 74 5.02 0.92 5.57
N PHE A 75 4.28 -0.14 5.88
CA PHE A 75 2.85 -0.20 5.56
C PHE A 75 1.98 0.15 6.77
N LYS A 76 1.00 1.05 6.59
CA LYS A 76 -0.01 1.39 7.60
C LYS A 76 -1.40 0.97 7.14
N ILE A 77 -2.14 0.29 8.00
CA ILE A 77 -3.53 -0.04 7.77
C ILE A 77 -4.39 0.97 8.53
N LEU A 78 -5.18 1.75 7.80
CA LEU A 78 -6.06 2.75 8.40
C LEU A 78 -7.48 2.20 8.54
N LEU A 79 -7.98 2.12 9.77
CA LEU A 79 -9.37 1.74 10.03
C LEU A 79 -10.26 2.98 10.02
N ALA A 80 -11.06 3.15 8.98
CA ALA A 80 -11.88 4.35 8.76
C ALA A 80 -13.21 4.35 9.55
N ALA A 81 -13.17 4.05 10.86
CA ALA A 81 -14.37 3.92 11.69
C ALA A 81 -15.18 5.23 11.85
N ILE A 82 -14.51 6.38 11.91
CA ILE A 82 -15.16 7.69 12.05
C ILE A 82 -15.94 8.07 10.78
N LYS A 83 -15.42 7.72 9.59
CA LYS A 83 -16.10 7.97 8.30
C LYS A 83 -17.49 7.32 8.29
N ARG A 84 -17.60 6.09 8.82
CA ARG A 84 -18.87 5.38 8.97
C ARG A 84 -19.83 6.09 9.92
N LEU A 85 -19.31 6.59 11.05
CA LEU A 85 -20.12 7.30 12.03
C LEU A 85 -20.76 8.55 11.41
N LEU A 86 -19.97 9.36 10.69
CA LEU A 86 -20.47 10.58 10.03
C LEU A 86 -21.55 10.28 8.98
N GLN A 87 -21.33 9.27 8.14
CA GLN A 87 -22.34 8.83 7.16
C GLN A 87 -23.66 8.38 7.80
N LYS A 88 -23.63 7.78 9.01
CA LYS A 88 -24.87 7.43 9.74
C LYS A 88 -25.65 8.66 10.20
N PHE A 89 -24.99 9.79 10.40
CA PHE A 89 -25.62 11.04 10.82
C PHE A 89 -25.95 11.97 9.64
N GLY A 90 -25.67 11.56 8.40
CA GLY A 90 -25.94 12.38 7.21
C GLY A 90 -25.12 13.66 7.14
N ILE A 91 -23.95 13.67 7.81
CA ILE A 91 -22.98 14.78 7.84
C ILE A 91 -21.81 14.46 6.93
#